data_AF-A0A1F3RCQ3-F1
#
_entry.id   AF-A0A1F3RCQ3-F1
#
_cell.length_a   1.000
_cell.length_b   1.000
_cell.length_c   1.000
_cell.angle_alpha   90.00
_cell.angle_beta   90.00
_cell.angle_gamma   90.00
#
_symmetry.space_group_name_H-M   'P 1'
#
loop_
_entity.id
_entity.type
_entity.pdbx_description
1 polymer ?
#
loop_
_entity_poly.entity_id
_entity_poly.type
_entity_poly.pdbx_seq_one_letter_code
_entity_poly.pdbx_strand_id
1 'polypeptide(L)'
;MKKIKYTLLFVLATNCLFAQDFHLSQYESAEMYLNPALAGQNMRPDMDFRASTVYRSQWGSMASKSFSTTYLGYDQKFKERWGL
;
A
#
# COMPACT_ATOMS: atom_id res chain seq x y z
N MET A 1 30.20 -29.83 12.58
CA MET A 1 29.06 -30.11 13.51
C MET A 1 28.57 -28.91 14.31
N LYS A 2 29.45 -28.04 14.85
CA LYS A 2 29.01 -26.85 15.63
C LYS A 2 28.12 -25.89 14.83
N LYS A 3 28.45 -25.61 13.56
CA LYS A 3 27.65 -24.75 12.67
C LYS A 3 26.21 -25.27 12.48
N ILE A 4 26.04 -26.58 12.29
CA ILE A 4 24.72 -27.22 12.16
C ILE A 4 23.87 -27.04 13.42
N LYS A 5 24.48 -27.14 14.60
CA LYS A 5 23.78 -26.91 15.88
C LYS A 5 23.26 -25.47 15.99
N TYR A 6 24.07 -24.48 15.59
CA TYR A 6 23.65 -23.08 15.61
C TYR A 6 22.57 -22.78 14.57
N THR A 7 22.64 -23.36 13.38
CA THR A 7 21.58 -23.23 12.36
C THR A 7 20.27 -23.85 12.84
N LEU A 8 20.31 -25.04 13.46
CA LEU A 8 19.12 -25.69 14.00
C LEU A 8 18.48 -24.87 15.13
N LEU A 9 19.31 -24.31 16.03
CA LEU A 9 18.85 -23.43 17.09
C LEU A 9 18.17 -22.18 16.55
N PHE A 10 18.75 -21.58 15.49
CA PHE A 10 18.19 -20.40 14.83
C PHE A 10 16.81 -20.68 14.21
N VAL A 11 16.64 -21.81 13.52
CA VAL A 11 15.36 -22.22 12.92
C VAL A 11 14.29 -22.53 13.98
N LEU A 12 14.68 -23.11 15.13
CA LEU A 12 13.73 -23.38 16.20
C LEU A 12 13.22 -22.08 16.84
N ALA A 13 14.08 -21.06 16.96
CA ALA A 13 13.73 -19.77 17.56
C ALA A 13 12.71 -18.96 16.74
N THR A 14 12.58 -19.18 15.42
CA THR A 14 11.62 -18.42 14.59
C THR A 14 10.16 -18.76 14.85
N ASN A 15 9.86 -19.88 15.54
CA ASN A 15 8.48 -20.28 15.87
C ASN A 15 7.82 -19.43 16.96
N CYS A 16 8.60 -18.63 17.70
CA CYS A 16 8.10 -17.75 18.75
C CYS A 16 7.89 -16.30 18.27
N LEU A 17 8.02 -16.04 16.96
CA LEU A 17 7.84 -14.70 16.41
C LEU A 17 6.36 -14.45 16.12
N PHE A 18 5.84 -13.37 16.69
CA PHE A 18 4.54 -12.82 16.31
C PHE A 18 4.73 -11.84 15.15
N ALA A 19 4.07 -12.09 14.02
CA ALA A 19 4.00 -11.12 12.95
C ALA A 19 2.96 -10.04 13.30
N GLN A 20 3.20 -8.81 12.86
CA GLN A 20 2.16 -7.78 12.86
C GLN A 20 1.22 -8.06 11.68
N ASP A 21 -0.06 -7.74 11.86
CA ASP A 21 -1.00 -7.73 10.74
C ASP A 21 -0.54 -6.72 9.70
N PHE A 22 -0.66 -7.11 8.43
CA PHE A 22 -0.33 -6.20 7.33
C PHE A 22 -1.34 -5.06 7.31
N HIS A 23 -0.90 -3.87 7.72
CA HIS A 23 -1.69 -2.65 7.58
C HIS A 23 -1.68 -2.21 6.12
N LEU A 24 -2.69 -2.66 5.37
CA LEU A 24 -3.01 -2.16 4.03
C LEU A 24 -3.29 -0.66 4.12
N SER A 25 -2.25 0.15 3.97
CA SER A 25 -2.42 1.58 3.76
C SER A 25 -2.81 1.83 2.30
N GLN A 26 -3.64 2.84 2.06
CA GLN A 26 -3.95 3.26 0.69
C GLN A 26 -2.79 3.97 -0.01
N TYR A 27 -1.63 4.02 0.63
CA TYR A 27 -0.46 4.71 0.12
C TYR A 27 -0.12 4.21 -1.29
N GLU A 28 -0.12 2.89 -1.50
CA GLU A 28 0.25 2.31 -2.80
C GLU A 28 -0.86 2.36 -3.85
N SER A 29 -2.11 2.60 -3.46
CA SER A 29 -3.27 2.56 -4.37
C SER A 29 -3.76 3.93 -4.80
N ALA A 30 -3.52 4.98 -4.00
CA ALA A 30 -4.01 6.34 -4.27
C ALA A 30 -3.08 7.40 -3.65
N GLU A 31 -1.85 7.51 -4.16
CA GLU A 31 -0.83 8.44 -3.65
C GLU A 31 -1.29 9.91 -3.72
N MET A 32 -1.92 10.29 -4.83
CA MET A 32 -2.47 11.63 -5.03
C MET A 32 -3.62 11.94 -4.06
N TYR A 33 -4.32 10.93 -3.54
CA TYR A 33 -5.32 11.11 -2.47
C TYR A 33 -4.66 11.47 -1.13
N LEU A 34 -3.43 11.00 -0.88
CA LEU A 34 -2.69 11.35 0.33
C LEU A 34 -1.94 12.68 0.20
N ASN A 35 -1.24 12.88 -0.92
CA ASN A 35 -0.50 14.11 -1.19
C ASN A 35 -0.39 14.34 -2.70
N PRO A 36 -0.89 15.46 -3.24
CA PRO A 36 -0.80 15.75 -4.67
C PRO A 36 0.64 15.86 -5.19
N ALA A 37 1.63 16.17 -4.34
CA ALA A 37 3.03 16.21 -4.73
C ALA A 37 3.61 14.82 -5.10
N LEU A 38 2.90 13.74 -4.77
CA LEU A 38 3.28 12.37 -5.13
C LEU A 38 2.77 11.94 -6.51
N ALA A 39 2.02 12.79 -7.23
CA ALA A 39 1.63 12.51 -8.61
C ALA A 39 2.86 12.10 -9.44
N GLY A 40 2.78 10.97 -10.13
CA GLY A 40 3.87 10.49 -10.98
C GLY A 40 5.20 10.19 -10.29
N GLN A 41 5.32 10.21 -8.95
CA GLN A 41 6.61 9.95 -8.27
C GLN A 41 6.95 8.47 -8.21
N ASN A 42 6.00 7.62 -7.80
CA ASN A 42 6.24 6.19 -7.59
C ASN A 42 5.71 5.30 -8.74
N MET A 43 5.62 5.85 -9.95
CA MET A 43 5.28 5.05 -11.12
C MET A 43 6.43 4.12 -11.47
N ARG A 44 6.09 2.86 -11.77
CA ARG A 44 7.07 1.87 -12.22
C ARG A 44 7.71 2.33 -13.54
N PRO A 45 8.97 1.94 -13.83
CA PRO A 45 9.68 2.39 -15.03
C PRO A 45 8.99 2.04 -16.36
N ASP A 46 8.10 1.06 -16.35
CA ASP A 46 7.32 0.55 -17.48
C ASP A 46 5.86 1.06 -17.50
N MET A 47 5.52 2.03 -16.64
CA MET A 47 4.16 2.55 -16.48
C MET A 47 4.08 4.01 -16.94
N ASP A 48 3.40 4.24 -18.07
CA ASP A 48 3.24 5.57 -18.67
C ASP A 48 2.21 6.44 -17.92
N PHE A 49 1.12 5.82 -17.46
CA PHE A 49 0.06 6.46 -16.69
C PHE A 49 -0.52 5.48 -15.66
N ARG A 50 -1.15 6.02 -14.63
CA ARG A 50 -1.83 5.28 -13.56
C ARG A 50 -3.21 5.87 -13.37
N ALA A 51 -4.22 5.00 -13.37
CA ALA A 51 -5.57 5.35 -12.96
C ALA A 51 -5.89 4.61 -11.66
N SER A 52 -6.46 5.32 -10.69
CA SER A 52 -6.82 4.78 -9.39
C SER A 52 -8.30 5.03 -9.10
N THR A 53 -8.95 4.05 -8.49
CA THR A 53 -10.30 4.20 -7.96
C THR A 53 -10.33 3.65 -6.54
N VAL A 54 -11.02 4.36 -5.67
CA VAL A 54 -11.19 3.96 -4.28
C VAL A 54 -12.65 4.14 -3.92
N TYR A 55 -13.26 3.08 -3.38
CA TYR A 55 -14.58 3.12 -2.79
C TYR A 55 -14.48 2.75 -1.32
N ARG A 56 -15.03 3.58 -0.44
CA ARG A 56 -15.05 3.36 1.00
C ARG A 56 -16.45 3.52 1.55
N SER A 57 -16.89 2.55 2.32
CA SER A 57 -18.11 2.63 3.12
C SER A 57 -17.72 2.63 4.60
N GLN A 58 -18.29 3.56 5.36
CA GLN A 58 -17.98 3.77 6.78
C GLN A 58 -19.27 3.78 7.61
N TRP A 59 -19.14 3.51 8.91
CA TRP A 59 -20.24 3.55 9.89
C TRP A 59 -21.36 2.54 9.61
N GLY A 60 -21.06 1.43 8.95
CA GLY A 60 -22.06 0.43 8.58
C GLY A 60 -22.83 -0.20 9.74
N SER A 61 -22.20 -0.30 10.91
CA SER A 61 -22.83 -0.82 12.13
C SER A 61 -23.57 0.24 12.96
N MET A 62 -23.31 1.54 12.72
CA MET A 62 -23.83 2.64 13.56
C MET A 62 -24.91 3.47 12.86
N ALA A 63 -24.91 3.51 11.54
CA ALA A 63 -25.86 4.30 10.76
C ALA A 63 -26.76 3.39 9.92
N SER A 64 -28.07 3.64 9.93
CA SER A 64 -29.05 2.93 9.07
C SER A 64 -28.74 3.08 7.58
N LYS A 65 -27.92 4.07 7.21
CA LYS A 65 -27.31 4.23 5.89
C LYS A 65 -25.83 4.55 6.07
N SER A 66 -24.96 3.66 5.57
CA SER A 66 -23.51 3.84 5.66
C SER A 66 -23.04 5.04 4.84
N PHE A 67 -22.07 5.77 5.37
CA PHE A 67 -21.47 6.89 4.64
C PHE A 67 -20.49 6.34 3.59
N SER A 68 -20.78 6.59 2.32
CA SER A 68 -19.97 6.11 1.20
C SER A 68 -19.17 7.26 0.60
N THR A 69 -17.89 7.02 0.31
CA THR A 69 -16.98 7.95 -0.35
C THR A 69 -16.32 7.26 -1.53
N THR A 70 -16.31 7.92 -2.67
CA THR A 70 -15.67 7.44 -3.88
C THR A 70 -14.58 8.42 -4.31
N TYR A 71 -13.44 7.90 -4.75
CA TYR A 71 -12.35 8.66 -5.33
C TYR A 71 -11.98 8.06 -6.69
N LEU A 72 -11.67 8.95 -7.63
CA LEU A 72 -11.15 8.64 -8.95
C LEU A 72 -9.93 9.53 -9.16
N GLY A 73 -8.81 8.91 -9.53
CA GLY A 73 -7.54 9.58 -9.75
C GLY A 73 -6.90 9.11 -11.04
N TYR A 74 -6.15 10.01 -11.67
CA TYR A 74 -5.27 9.72 -12.79
C TYR A 74 -3.97 10.47 -12.53
N ASP A 75 -2.83 9.80 -12.73
CA ASP A 75 -1.52 10.42 -12.66
C ASP A 75 -0.58 9.86 -13.74
N GLN A 76 0.33 10.70 -14.24
CA GLN A 76 1.28 10.34 -15.29
C GLN A 76 2.61 11.05 -15.09
N LYS A 77 3.70 10.43 -15.57
CA LYS A 77 5.02 11.08 -15.63
C LYS A 77 5.14 11.87 -16.91
N PHE A 78 5.19 13.19 -16.79
CA PHE A 78 5.55 14.07 -17.89
C PHE A 78 7.07 14.21 -18.00
N LYS A 79 7.60 13.89 -19.18
CA LYS A 79 9.04 13.96 -19.51
C LYS A 79 9.93 13.21 -18.52
N GLU A 80 9.45 12.10 -17.95
CA GLU A 80 10.17 11.28 -16.96
C GLU A 80 10.62 12.03 -15.69
N ARG A 81 10.08 13.23 -15.44
CA ARG A 81 10.59 14.12 -14.38
C ARG A 81 9.49 14.77 -13.56
N TRP A 82 8.36 15.08 -14.16
CA TRP A 82 7.28 15.82 -13.51
C TRP A 82 6.05 14.95 -13.38
N GLY A 83 5.43 14.96 -12.22
CA GLY A 83 4.10 14.38 -12.03
C GLY A 83 3.03 15.30 -12.58
N LEU A 84 2.10 14.73 -13.34
CA LEU A 84 0.82 15.36 -13.71
C LEU A 84 -0.33 14.51 -13.20
#